data_AF-A0AAD4ETN5-F1
#
_entry.id   AF-A0AAD4ETN5-F1
#
_cell.length_a   1.000
_cell.length_b   1.000
_cell.length_c   1.000
_cell.angle_alpha   90.00
_cell.angle_beta   90.00
_cell.angle_gamma   90.00
#
_symmetry.space_group_name_H-M   'P 1'
#
loop_
_entity.id
_entity.type
_entity.pdbx_description
1 polymer ?
#
loop_
_entity_poly.entity_id
_entity_poly.type
_entity_poly.pdbx_seq_one_letter_code
_entity_poly.pdbx_strand_id
1 'polypeptide(L)'
;MSVTLHTTHGDLKIEVFCESVPKTAEGGRSIYGPTFEDEIRPGLKHHERGIVSMANKGPNTNGSQFFITFAAAPHLDGLNTVFGKLLGDESLATLAKIEGVEVDKKNRPLEAVRIERVTVHANPLAK
;
A
#
# COMPACT_ATOMS: atom_id res chain seq x y z
N MET A 1 11.52 2.78 -7.24
CA MET A 1 11.76 1.37 -6.81
C MET A 1 10.45 0.61 -6.98
N SER A 2 10.45 -0.70 -7.22
CA SER A 2 9.19 -1.46 -7.26
C SER A 2 9.25 -2.72 -6.43
N VAL A 3 8.10 -3.16 -5.94
CA VAL A 3 7.95 -4.35 -5.10
C VAL A 3 6.80 -5.17 -5.66
N THR A 4 6.96 -6.49 -5.75
CA THR A 4 5.86 -7.41 -6.05
C THR A 4 5.45 -8.15 -4.78
N LEU A 5 4.18 -8.02 -4.42
CA LEU A 5 3.54 -8.87 -3.42
C LEU A 5 2.95 -10.08 -4.15
N HIS A 6 3.47 -11.26 -3.85
CA HIS A 6 2.92 -12.50 -4.37
C HIS A 6 1.81 -12.95 -3.42
N THR A 7 0.56 -12.90 -3.89
CA THR A 7 -0.61 -13.22 -3.08
C THR A 7 -1.28 -14.50 -3.56
N THR A 8 -2.17 -15.05 -2.73
CA THR A 8 -3.00 -16.21 -3.10
C THR A 8 -3.89 -15.97 -4.34
N HIS A 9 -4.09 -14.72 -4.76
CA HIS A 9 -4.98 -14.34 -5.88
C HIS A 9 -4.22 -13.84 -7.12
N GLY A 10 -2.88 -13.86 -7.06
CA GLY A 10 -1.99 -13.34 -8.10
C GLY A 10 -1.02 -12.30 -7.54
N ASP A 11 -0.29 -11.67 -8.46
CA ASP A 11 0.74 -10.72 -8.12
C ASP A 11 0.18 -9.29 -8.08
N LEU A 12 0.63 -8.52 -7.09
CA LEU A 12 0.42 -7.08 -7.00
C LEU A 12 1.78 -6.39 -7.09
N LYS A 13 2.07 -5.78 -8.24
CA LYS A 13 3.28 -4.99 -8.42
C LYS A 13 3.00 -3.55 -7.99
N ILE A 14 3.82 -3.01 -7.12
CA ILE A 14 3.71 -1.67 -6.53
C ILE A 14 4.93 -0.86 -6.96
N GLU A 15 4.70 0.32 -7.51
CA GLU A 15 5.70 1.38 -7.57
C GLU A 15 5.73 2.12 -6.23
N VAL A 16 6.92 2.27 -5.66
CA VAL A 16 7.14 2.99 -4.40
C VAL A 16 7.74 4.36 -4.71
N PHE A 17 7.12 5.41 -4.19
CA PHE A 17 7.50 6.81 -4.39
C PHE A 17 8.62 7.26 -3.45
N CYS A 18 9.76 6.54 -3.46
CA CYS A 18 10.85 6.70 -2.50
C CYS A 18 11.32 8.16 -2.31
N GLU A 19 11.43 8.94 -3.40
CA GLU A 19 11.89 10.33 -3.33
C GLU A 19 10.88 11.27 -2.64
N SER A 20 9.58 10.97 -2.78
CA SER A 20 8.51 11.79 -2.18
C SER A 20 8.31 11.47 -0.70
N VAL A 21 8.49 10.20 -0.32
CA VAL A 21 8.23 9.68 1.02
C VAL A 21 9.39 8.80 1.52
N PRO A 22 10.60 9.37 1.68
CA PRO A 22 11.81 8.61 2.01
C PRO A 22 11.70 7.89 3.34
N LYS A 23 11.09 8.49 4.39
CA LYS A 23 10.97 7.81 5.68
C LYS A 23 10.04 6.59 5.57
N THR A 24 8.96 6.70 4.82
CA THR A 24 8.01 5.61 4.59
C THR A 24 8.62 4.50 3.73
N ALA A 25 9.47 4.87 2.75
CA ALA A 25 10.05 3.93 1.81
C ALA A 25 11.34 3.23 2.29
N GLU A 26 12.17 3.90 3.09
CA GLU A 26 13.49 3.39 3.52
C GLU A 26 13.45 2.64 4.86
N GLY A 27 12.33 2.72 5.59
CA GLY A 27 12.14 1.99 6.85
C GLY A 27 12.07 2.87 8.09
N GLY A 28 11.20 3.88 8.09
CA GLY A 28 10.63 4.49 9.29
C GLY A 28 9.92 3.38 10.08
N ARG A 29 10.57 2.83 11.09
CA ARG A 29 10.33 1.44 11.49
C ARG A 29 8.90 1.17 11.98
N SER A 30 8.29 0.11 11.46
CA SER A 30 7.90 -1.03 12.30
C SER A 30 7.80 -2.35 11.51
N ILE A 31 8.63 -3.32 11.93
CA ILE A 31 8.22 -4.69 12.27
C ILE A 31 8.48 -4.83 13.79
N TYR A 32 7.58 -4.23 14.61
CA TYR A 32 7.57 -4.19 16.09
C TYR A 32 8.30 -3.02 16.81
N GLY A 33 8.50 -1.87 16.14
CA GLY A 33 9.01 -0.62 16.74
C GLY A 33 7.93 0.43 17.06
N PRO A 34 8.30 1.62 17.57
CA PRO A 34 7.39 2.76 17.76
C PRO A 34 6.80 3.23 16.43
N THR A 35 5.68 3.96 16.47
CA THR A 35 5.10 4.53 15.25
C THR A 35 5.97 5.64 14.65
N PHE A 36 5.73 5.97 13.39
CA PHE A 36 6.42 7.06 12.69
C PHE A 36 5.45 8.09 12.09
N GLU A 37 6.04 9.24 11.74
CA GLU A 37 5.35 10.44 11.23
C GLU A 37 4.68 10.21 9.88
N ASP A 38 3.65 11.02 9.59
CA ASP A 38 3.06 11.08 8.25
C ASP A 38 3.96 11.89 7.29
N GLU A 39 4.05 11.46 6.03
CA GLU A 39 4.72 12.19 4.95
C GLU A 39 3.69 12.68 3.92
N ILE A 40 2.80 13.57 4.36
CA ILE A 40 1.75 14.12 3.51
C ILE A 40 2.34 15.00 2.41
N ARG A 41 1.95 14.73 1.17
CA ARG A 41 2.35 15.50 -0.03
C ARG A 41 1.10 15.99 -0.77
N PRO A 42 0.99 17.28 -1.11
CA PRO A 42 -0.18 17.81 -1.83
C PRO A 42 -0.45 17.14 -3.18
N GLY A 43 0.58 16.60 -3.84
CA GLY A 43 0.47 15.88 -5.11
C GLY A 43 0.15 14.39 -5.00
N LEU A 44 0.25 13.78 -3.81
CA LEU A 44 -0.03 12.37 -3.60
C LEU A 44 -1.41 12.22 -2.95
N LYS A 45 -2.40 11.83 -3.75
CA LYS A 45 -3.81 11.76 -3.38
C LYS A 45 -4.43 10.41 -3.74
N HIS A 46 -5.47 10.03 -3.01
CA HIS A 46 -6.27 8.83 -3.25
C HIS A 46 -7.31 9.08 -4.35
N HIS A 47 -6.86 9.47 -5.54
CA HIS A 47 -7.72 9.96 -6.62
C HIS A 47 -8.20 8.87 -7.59
N GLU A 48 -7.69 7.65 -7.46
CA GLU A 48 -7.97 6.53 -8.35
C GLU A 48 -7.83 5.18 -7.62
N ARG A 49 -8.20 4.11 -8.31
CA ARG A 49 -7.99 2.73 -7.85
C ARG A 49 -6.51 2.36 -7.85
N GLY A 50 -6.08 1.59 -6.85
CA GLY A 50 -4.73 1.03 -6.78
C GLY A 50 -3.71 1.94 -6.12
N ILE A 51 -4.12 3.06 -5.51
CA ILE A 51 -3.25 3.88 -4.65
C ILE A 51 -2.96 3.11 -3.36
N VAL A 52 -1.69 3.07 -2.96
CA VAL A 52 -1.17 2.38 -1.78
C VAL A 52 -0.76 3.39 -0.71
N SER A 53 -1.25 3.21 0.51
CA SER A 53 -1.14 4.20 1.58
C SER A 53 -1.04 3.56 2.96
N MET A 54 -0.41 4.26 3.91
CA MET A 54 -0.24 3.78 5.28
C MET A 54 -1.54 3.89 6.08
N ALA A 55 -1.90 2.81 6.77
CA ALA A 55 -2.96 2.86 7.78
C ALA A 55 -2.42 3.43 9.09
N ASN A 56 -3.21 4.27 9.74
CA ASN A 56 -2.87 4.90 11.00
C ASN A 56 -4.11 4.96 11.93
N LYS A 57 -3.90 5.35 13.19
CA LYS A 57 -4.92 5.55 14.23
C LYS A 57 -5.07 7.04 14.61
N GLY A 58 -4.72 7.92 13.68
CA GLY A 58 -4.54 9.35 13.91
C GLY A 58 -3.15 9.83 13.45
N PRO A 59 -2.90 11.14 13.47
CA PRO A 59 -1.67 11.71 12.94
C PRO A 59 -0.41 11.08 13.54
N ASN A 60 0.58 10.79 12.70
CA ASN A 60 1.91 10.28 13.07
C ASN A 60 1.89 8.93 13.80
N THR A 61 0.92 8.07 13.47
CA THR A 61 0.80 6.72 14.05
C THR A 61 1.01 5.61 13.02
N ASN A 62 1.85 5.85 12.01
CA ASN A 62 2.16 4.85 10.99
C ASN A 62 2.96 3.69 11.59
N GLY A 63 2.62 2.46 11.17
CA GLY A 63 3.29 1.22 11.58
C GLY A 63 3.61 0.36 10.36
N SER A 64 3.20 -0.91 10.37
CA SER A 64 3.37 -1.81 9.22
C SER A 64 2.11 -1.99 8.37
N GLN A 65 0.97 -1.53 8.87
CA GLN A 65 -0.31 -1.69 8.18
C GLN A 65 -0.41 -0.69 7.04
N PHE A 66 -0.76 -1.20 5.87
CA PHE A 66 -1.05 -0.39 4.68
C PHE A 66 -2.34 -0.90 4.06
N PHE A 67 -2.91 -0.10 3.17
CA PHE A 67 -4.08 -0.47 2.38
C PHE A 67 -3.89 -0.08 0.92
N ILE A 68 -4.70 -0.70 0.07
CA ILE A 68 -4.79 -0.41 -1.36
C ILE A 68 -6.22 0.04 -1.63
N THR A 69 -6.39 1.17 -2.30
CA THR A 69 -7.70 1.71 -2.64
C THR A 69 -8.37 0.92 -3.76
N PHE A 70 -9.66 0.58 -3.60
CA PHE A 70 -10.46 0.00 -4.67
C PHE A 70 -11.09 1.06 -5.60
N ALA A 71 -11.21 2.30 -5.14
CA ALA A 71 -11.72 3.44 -5.90
C ALA A 71 -11.13 4.74 -5.34
N ALA A 72 -11.42 5.87 -5.99
CA ALA A 72 -11.06 7.18 -5.46
C ALA A 72 -11.62 7.37 -4.04
N ALA A 73 -10.77 7.77 -3.10
CA ALA A 73 -11.08 7.94 -1.68
C ALA A 73 -10.59 9.30 -1.16
N PRO A 74 -11.11 10.44 -1.67
CA PRO A 74 -10.61 11.78 -1.35
C PRO A 74 -10.74 12.15 0.13
N HIS A 75 -11.60 11.45 0.89
CA HIS A 75 -11.74 11.64 2.33
C HIS A 75 -10.51 11.17 3.14
N LEU A 76 -9.57 10.45 2.52
CA LEU A 76 -8.31 10.02 3.12
C LEU A 76 -7.14 10.98 2.80
N ASP A 77 -7.36 11.95 1.92
CA ASP A 77 -6.32 12.90 1.50
C ASP A 77 -5.89 13.78 2.67
N GLY A 78 -4.58 13.88 2.88
CA GLY A 78 -4.01 14.61 4.02
C GLY A 78 -4.10 13.90 5.36
N LEU A 79 -4.74 12.73 5.42
CA LEU A 79 -4.86 11.91 6.63
C LEU A 79 -3.95 10.69 6.61
N ASN A 80 -3.76 10.07 5.44
CA ASN A 80 -2.95 8.88 5.27
C ASN A 80 -1.81 9.12 4.28
N THR A 81 -0.62 8.62 4.62
CA THR A 81 0.58 8.78 3.79
C THR A 81 0.53 7.86 2.57
N VAL A 82 0.25 8.44 1.41
CA VAL A 82 0.36 7.75 0.11
C VAL A 82 1.83 7.52 -0.21
N PHE A 83 2.22 6.26 -0.40
CA PHE A 83 3.62 5.89 -0.66
C PHE A 83 3.84 5.09 -1.94
N GLY A 84 2.78 4.70 -2.63
CA GLY A 84 2.90 3.98 -3.88
C GLY A 84 1.61 3.83 -4.66
N LYS A 85 1.71 3.14 -5.79
CA LYS A 85 0.60 2.80 -6.68
C LYS A 85 0.82 1.43 -7.31
N LEU A 86 -0.26 0.69 -7.57
CA LEU A 86 -0.21 -0.52 -8.37
C LEU A 86 0.22 -0.24 -9.81
N LEU A 87 1.09 -1.09 -10.33
CA LEU A 87 1.63 -1.03 -11.69
C LEU A 87 0.97 -2.08 -12.58
N GLY A 88 0.46 -1.62 -13.73
CA GLY A 88 -0.04 -2.46 -14.82
C GLY A 88 -1.42 -3.07 -14.58
N ASP A 89 -2.07 -3.43 -15.68
CA ASP A 89 -3.43 -3.97 -15.68
C ASP A 89 -3.52 -5.34 -14.99
N GLU A 90 -2.44 -6.11 -15.00
CA GLU A 90 -2.37 -7.39 -14.28
C GLU A 90 -2.53 -7.20 -12.77
N SER A 91 -1.86 -6.20 -12.18
CA SER A 91 -2.01 -5.88 -10.75
C SER A 91 -3.43 -5.40 -10.43
N LEU A 92 -4.05 -4.62 -11.31
CA LEU A 92 -5.44 -4.18 -11.14
C LEU A 92 -6.44 -5.32 -11.28
N ALA A 93 -6.18 -6.29 -12.16
CA ALA A 93 -6.96 -7.50 -12.29
C ALA A 93 -6.83 -8.40 -11.04
N THR A 94 -5.64 -8.57 -10.48
CA THR A 94 -5.44 -9.23 -9.19
C THR A 94 -6.19 -8.51 -8.07
N LEU A 95 -6.14 -7.18 -8.04
CA LEU A 95 -6.88 -6.38 -7.05
C LEU A 95 -8.40 -6.59 -7.19
N ALA A 96 -8.93 -6.68 -8.42
CA ALA A 96 -10.34 -6.98 -8.68
C ALA A 96 -10.76 -8.37 -8.19
N LYS A 97 -9.88 -9.38 -8.31
CA LYS A 97 -10.13 -10.70 -7.72
C LYS A 97 -10.22 -10.63 -6.20
N ILE A 98 -9.31 -9.89 -5.55
CA ILE A 98 -9.29 -9.71 -4.09
C ILE A 98 -10.54 -8.94 -3.62
N GLU A 99 -10.99 -7.92 -4.36
CA GLU A 99 -12.21 -7.17 -4.05
C GLU A 99 -13.48 -8.03 -4.12
N GLY A 100 -13.51 -9.01 -5.04
CA GLY A 100 -14.64 -9.92 -5.21
C GLY A 100 -14.77 -11.00 -4.13
N VAL A 101 -13.83 -11.09 -3.19
CA VAL A 101 -13.84 -12.07 -2.11
C VAL A 101 -14.96 -11.75 -1.12
N GLU A 102 -15.79 -12.74 -0.81
CA GLU A 102 -16.84 -12.58 0.21
C GLU A 102 -16.24 -12.29 1.59
N VAL A 103 -16.89 -11.37 2.32
CA VAL A 103 -16.45 -10.95 3.65
C VAL A 103 -17.51 -11.20 4.71
N ASP A 104 -17.08 -11.37 5.95
CA ASP A 104 -17.96 -11.41 7.10
C ASP A 104 -18.50 -10.01 7.48
N LYS A 105 -19.32 -9.95 8.53
CA LYS A 105 -19.90 -8.70 9.05
C LYS A 105 -18.88 -7.68 9.55
N LYS A 106 -17.61 -8.07 9.72
CA LYS A 106 -16.48 -7.22 10.14
C LYS A 106 -15.55 -6.89 8.98
N ASN A 107 -15.98 -7.13 7.73
CA ASN A 107 -15.18 -6.95 6.52
C ASN A 107 -13.93 -7.85 6.48
N ARG A 108 -13.94 -8.99 7.17
CA ARG A 108 -12.86 -9.97 7.09
C ARG A 108 -13.17 -10.97 5.97
N PRO A 109 -12.26 -11.21 5.02
CA PRO A 109 -12.41 -12.25 3.99
C PRO A 109 -12.76 -13.61 4.59
N LEU A 110 -13.79 -14.28 4.04
CA LEU A 110 -14.19 -15.63 4.42
C LEU A 110 -13.14 -16.66 3.99
N GLU A 111 -12.54 -16.45 2.81
CA GLU A 111 -11.33 -17.14 2.38
C GLU A 111 -10.08 -16.30 2.65
N ALA A 112 -8.96 -16.96 2.92
CA ALA A 112 -7.75 -16.27 3.34
C ALA A 112 -7.01 -15.64 2.14
N VAL A 113 -7.06 -14.31 2.03
CA VAL A 113 -6.17 -13.53 1.17
C VAL A 113 -4.83 -13.33 1.89
N ARG A 114 -3.75 -13.94 1.41
CA ARG A 114 -2.44 -13.90 2.05
C ARG A 114 -1.36 -13.40 1.09
N ILE A 115 -0.41 -12.64 1.62
CA ILE A 115 0.88 -12.39 0.97
C ILE A 115 1.79 -13.56 1.33
N GLU A 116 2.21 -14.32 0.33
CA GLU A 116 3.03 -15.52 0.50
C GLU A 116 4.51 -15.18 0.52
N ARG A 117 4.92 -14.27 -0.37
CA ARG A 117 6.29 -13.75 -0.43
C ARG A 117 6.30 -12.36 -1.05
N VAL A 118 7.43 -11.68 -0.87
CA VAL A 118 7.67 -10.34 -1.43
C VAL A 118 8.94 -10.38 -2.26
N THR A 119 8.88 -9.89 -3.49
CA THR A 119 10.05 -9.66 -4.34
C THR A 119 10.32 -8.17 -4.42
N VAL A 120 11.51 -7.77 -3.98
CA VAL A 120 11.97 -6.40 -4.08
C VAL A 120 12.77 -6.24 -5.37
N HIS A 121 12.29 -5.39 -6.27
CA HIS A 121 13.00 -5.04 -7.50
C HIS A 121 13.84 -3.81 -7.22
N ALA A 122 15.11 -4.05 -6.89
CA ALA A 122 16.07 -2.98 -6.66
C ALA A 122 16.17 -2.08 -7.89
N ASN A 123 16.22 -0.77 -7.67
CA ASN A 123 16.59 0.17 -8.72
C ASN A 123 18.13 0.17 -8.80
N PRO A 124 18.76 -0.35 -9.88
CA PRO A 124 20.21 -0.40 -10.00
C PRO A 124 20.88 0.99 -10.07
N LEU A 125 20.09 2.07 -10.13
CA LEU A 125 20.56 3.46 -10.23
C LEU A 125 20.36 4.29 -8.94
N ALA A 126 19.78 3.72 -7.89
CA ALA A 126 19.73 4.40 -6.59
C ALA A 126 21.15 4.37 -5.99
N LYS A 127 21.78 5.55 -5.90
CA LYS A 127 23.11 5.74 -5.30
C LYS A 127 23.06 5.69 -3.78
#